data_AF-A0A7Y9EBA8-F1
#
_entry.id   AF-A0A7Y9EBA8-F1
#
_cell.length_a   1.000
_cell.length_b   1.000
_cell.length_c   1.000
_cell.angle_alpha   90.00
_cell.angle_beta   90.00
_cell.angle_gamma   90.00
#
_symmetry.space_group_name_H-M   'P 1'
#
loop_
_entity.id
_entity.type
_entity.pdbx_description
1 polymer ?
#
loop_
_entity_poly.entity_id
_entity_poly.type
_entity_poly.pdbx_seq_one_letter_code
_entity_poly.pdbx_strand_id
1 'polypeptide(L)'
;MAGPGGVARPLAGDGLVAQEGELSLVCAAPDAVTAALVDGLLAALEQVAAGGGDGPALVRRAARVLAAQHGNRPLACALAGPAGRTGFAVLVSGDAAARVMLADGREVRIGGDPHGAADRVVEGPVASLELTLPGAGRAEPRLRLGSGVTRGGGLRRSVRRPAGDSAARADQPAAGGPRAVAPEQLRTMLDEAAPQERVSLIRKQPKRRPGGPPVLGVNCKNEHFNDPRAHYCAVCGISMLQLTLLPFRGPRPPLGVLLLDDGQTVPLEDDQLIGRLPDRAPEVTDGRAHPLRMADAEESISRRHALVRLEEWQVNVVDLGSANGTAVRGPGETEFVRLAPDAPLELAPGATVRVGLARTLRFESNRKI
;
A
#
# COMPACT_ATOMS: atom_id res chain seq x y z
N MET A 1 20.27 26.80 19.09
CA MET A 1 19.17 27.30 18.25
C MET A 1 19.36 26.76 16.83
N ALA A 2 18.66 25.68 16.47
CA ALA A 2 18.69 25.16 15.11
C ALA A 2 17.98 26.14 14.17
N GLY A 3 18.64 26.55 13.09
CA GLY A 3 18.04 27.40 12.06
C GLY A 3 16.78 26.74 11.45
N PRO A 4 15.92 27.50 10.75
CA PRO A 4 14.62 27.02 10.26
C PRO A 4 14.81 26.10 9.04
N GLY A 5 15.33 24.90 9.28
CA GLY A 5 15.52 23.86 8.27
C GLY A 5 14.19 23.42 7.66
N GLY A 6 14.27 22.95 6.42
CA GLY A 6 13.12 22.41 5.69
C GLY A 6 12.42 21.26 6.44
N VAL A 7 11.11 21.11 6.27
CA VAL A 7 10.33 20.03 6.90
C VAL A 7 10.52 18.73 6.12
N ALA A 8 11.12 17.73 6.76
CA ALA A 8 11.26 16.37 6.24
C ALA A 8 10.08 15.49 6.70
N ARG A 9 9.50 14.74 5.76
CA ARG A 9 8.33 13.87 6.00
C ARG A 9 8.58 12.49 5.41
N PRO A 10 8.49 11.41 6.20
CA PRO A 10 8.61 10.06 5.66
C PRO A 10 7.40 9.73 4.77
N LEU A 11 7.64 8.96 3.71
CA LEU A 11 6.63 8.34 2.86
C LEU A 11 6.39 6.91 3.38
N ALA A 12 5.16 6.43 3.29
CA ALA A 12 4.82 5.07 3.69
C ALA A 12 5.60 4.02 2.85
N GLY A 13 5.98 2.91 3.47
CA GLY A 13 6.68 1.79 2.83
C GLY A 13 7.57 1.03 3.84
N ASP A 14 8.19 -0.05 3.37
CA ASP A 14 8.81 -1.05 4.26
C ASP A 14 10.32 -0.84 4.51
N GLY A 15 10.94 0.12 3.82
CA GLY A 15 12.35 0.45 3.97
C GLY A 15 12.68 1.23 5.24
N LEU A 16 13.87 1.84 5.23
CA LEU A 16 14.38 2.71 6.28
C LEU A 16 14.53 4.12 5.76
N VAL A 17 14.14 5.09 6.59
CA VAL A 17 14.28 6.51 6.35
C VAL A 17 15.01 7.10 7.53
N ALA A 18 16.13 7.77 7.28
CA ALA A 18 16.94 8.42 8.29
C ALA A 18 17.14 9.90 7.94
N GLN A 19 17.11 10.73 8.98
CA GLN A 19 17.35 12.16 8.88
C GLN A 19 18.34 12.55 9.97
N GLU A 20 19.37 13.30 9.64
CA GLU A 20 20.22 13.95 10.63
C GLU A 20 20.50 15.39 10.18
N GLY A 21 19.97 16.36 10.93
CA GLY A 21 20.00 17.77 10.53
C GLY A 21 19.37 17.97 9.14
N GLU A 22 20.19 18.42 8.18
CA GLU A 22 19.76 18.64 6.79
C GLU A 22 20.06 17.46 5.85
N LEU A 23 20.70 16.42 6.37
CA LEU A 23 21.08 15.23 5.63
C LEU A 23 19.98 14.17 5.71
N SER A 24 19.75 13.48 4.61
CA SER A 24 18.66 12.52 4.44
C SER A 24 19.18 11.25 3.79
N LEU A 25 18.68 10.10 4.26
CA LEU A 25 18.97 8.78 3.73
C LEU A 25 17.67 7.96 3.65
N VAL A 26 17.52 7.22 2.56
CA VAL A 26 16.46 6.23 2.37
C VAL A 26 17.09 4.95 1.82
N CYS A 27 16.83 3.81 2.44
CA CYS A 27 17.36 2.50 2.02
C CYS A 27 16.28 1.42 2.06
N ALA A 28 16.38 0.41 1.19
CA ALA A 28 15.61 -0.81 1.34
C ALA A 28 15.81 -1.44 2.73
N ALA A 29 14.81 -2.20 3.19
CA ALA A 29 14.90 -2.89 4.48
C ALA A 29 16.08 -3.87 4.46
N PRO A 30 16.93 -3.89 5.50
CA PRO A 30 18.05 -4.80 5.55
C PRO A 30 17.56 -6.25 5.68
N ASP A 31 18.19 -7.14 4.93
CA ASP A 31 18.17 -8.58 5.12
C ASP A 31 19.50 -9.07 5.72
N ALA A 32 19.67 -10.38 5.88
CA ALA A 32 20.89 -10.96 6.46
C ALA A 32 22.17 -10.63 5.68
N VAL A 33 22.06 -10.30 4.38
CA VAL A 33 23.20 -10.00 3.50
C VAL A 33 23.52 -8.50 3.48
N THR A 34 22.48 -7.67 3.50
CA THR A 34 22.57 -6.22 3.33
C THR A 34 22.64 -5.44 4.65
N ALA A 35 22.41 -6.08 5.80
CA ALA A 35 22.43 -5.44 7.12
C ALA A 35 23.70 -4.61 7.37
N ALA A 36 24.88 -5.21 7.23
CA ALA A 36 26.15 -4.50 7.47
C ALA A 36 26.37 -3.30 6.54
N LEU A 37 25.87 -3.40 5.29
CA LEU A 37 25.93 -2.30 4.33
C LEU A 37 25.02 -1.15 4.74
N VAL A 38 23.78 -1.45 5.15
CA VAL A 38 22.81 -0.47 5.64
C VAL A 38 23.31 0.21 6.92
N ASP A 39 23.88 -0.55 7.85
CA ASP A 39 24.49 -0.02 9.07
C ASP A 39 25.66 0.92 8.75
N GLY A 40 26.49 0.58 7.75
CA GLY A 40 27.56 1.44 7.25
C GLY A 40 27.05 2.76 6.67
N LEU A 41 25.90 2.74 5.97
CA LEU A 41 25.27 3.95 5.42
C LEU A 41 24.68 4.84 6.52
N LEU A 42 24.04 4.24 7.52
CA LEU A 42 23.53 4.97 8.69
C LEU A 42 24.67 5.62 9.49
N ALA A 43 25.76 4.87 9.72
CA ALA A 43 26.95 5.40 10.38
C ALA A 43 27.61 6.53 9.56
N ALA A 44 27.60 6.44 8.22
CA ALA A 44 28.10 7.51 7.36
C ALA A 44 27.25 8.78 7.49
N LEU A 45 25.92 8.66 7.56
CA LEU A 45 25.01 9.79 7.79
C LEU A 45 25.30 10.47 9.13
N GLU A 46 25.35 9.70 10.21
CA GLU A 46 25.58 10.19 11.56
C GLU A 46 26.93 10.90 11.70
N GLN A 47 28.01 10.28 11.19
CA GLN A 47 29.36 10.84 11.28
C GLN A 47 29.50 12.14 10.50
N VAL A 48 28.89 12.24 9.31
CA VAL A 48 28.92 13.48 8.52
C VAL A 48 28.11 14.57 9.21
N ALA A 49 26.92 14.24 9.75
CA ALA A 49 26.10 15.19 10.49
C ALA A 49 26.81 15.70 11.76
N ALA A 50 27.39 14.81 12.55
CA ALA A 50 28.13 15.15 13.78
C ALA A 50 29.36 16.02 13.50
N GLY A 51 30.02 15.82 12.36
CA GLY A 51 31.13 16.66 11.90
C GLY A 51 30.71 17.99 11.25
N GLY A 52 29.41 18.29 11.16
CA GLY A 52 28.91 19.48 10.46
C GLY A 52 29.11 19.45 8.94
N GLY A 53 29.25 18.25 8.36
CA GLY A 53 29.46 18.06 6.93
C GLY A 53 28.19 18.28 6.09
N ASP A 54 28.38 18.40 4.78
CA ASP A 54 27.35 18.71 3.80
C ASP A 54 26.95 17.50 2.93
N GLY A 55 26.03 17.73 1.99
CA GLY A 55 25.58 16.72 1.04
C GLY A 55 26.73 16.09 0.24
N PRO A 56 27.64 16.86 -0.38
CA PRO A 56 28.82 16.32 -1.04
C PRO A 56 29.68 15.41 -0.14
N ALA A 57 29.87 15.77 1.13
CA ALA A 57 30.59 14.91 2.08
C ALA A 57 29.86 13.58 2.33
N LEU A 58 28.53 13.62 2.49
CA LEU A 58 27.70 12.43 2.62
C LEU A 58 27.77 11.54 1.38
N VAL A 59 27.60 12.12 0.18
CA VAL A 59 27.66 11.41 -1.11
C VAL A 59 28.99 10.67 -1.25
N ARG A 60 30.13 11.34 -1.01
CA ARG A 60 31.46 10.69 -1.09
C ARG A 60 31.62 9.55 -0.10
N ARG A 61 31.12 9.69 1.13
CA ARG A 61 31.25 8.65 2.16
C ARG A 61 30.34 7.45 1.85
N ALA A 62 29.10 7.70 1.47
CA ALA A 62 28.15 6.66 1.09
C ALA A 62 28.57 5.91 -0.18
N ALA A 63 29.11 6.60 -1.19
CA ALA A 63 29.65 5.96 -2.40
C ALA A 63 30.74 4.93 -2.07
N ARG A 64 31.64 5.23 -1.11
CA ARG A 64 32.65 4.27 -0.64
C ARG A 64 32.04 3.05 0.06
N VAL A 65 30.99 3.26 0.85
CA VAL A 65 30.27 2.17 1.53
C VAL A 65 29.60 1.26 0.49
N LEU A 66 28.91 1.84 -0.49
CA LEU A 66 28.26 1.10 -1.58
C LEU A 66 29.28 0.36 -2.47
N ALA A 67 30.42 0.97 -2.75
CA ALA A 67 31.48 0.35 -3.54
C ALA A 67 32.15 -0.85 -2.84
N ALA A 68 32.06 -0.93 -1.50
CA ALA A 68 32.57 -2.08 -0.74
C ALA A 68 31.64 -3.30 -0.77
N GLN A 69 30.44 -3.17 -1.35
CA GLN A 69 29.50 -4.28 -1.51
C GLN A 69 30.03 -5.29 -2.53
N HIS A 70 30.17 -6.54 -2.11
CA HIS A 70 30.46 -7.66 -3.00
C HIS A 70 29.16 -8.40 -3.31
N GLY A 71 28.60 -8.22 -4.52
CA GLY A 71 27.35 -8.88 -4.92
C GLY A 71 26.83 -8.39 -6.27
N ASN A 72 25.94 -9.16 -6.90
CA ASN A 72 25.48 -8.92 -8.27
C ASN A 72 24.30 -7.93 -8.38
N ARG A 73 23.72 -7.47 -7.24
CA ARG A 73 22.59 -6.53 -7.24
C ARG A 73 22.85 -5.35 -6.28
N PRO A 74 22.83 -4.10 -6.77
CA PRO A 74 22.99 -2.94 -5.93
C PRO A 74 21.83 -2.77 -4.94
N LEU A 75 22.14 -2.38 -3.71
CA LEU A 75 21.13 -2.02 -2.70
C LEU A 75 20.31 -0.81 -3.21
N ALA A 76 18.99 -0.89 -3.16
CA ALA A 76 18.14 0.26 -3.44
C ALA A 76 18.28 1.30 -2.31
N CYS A 77 18.98 2.40 -2.58
CA CYS A 77 19.14 3.49 -1.62
C CYS A 77 19.25 4.85 -2.31
N ALA A 78 18.81 5.89 -1.62
CA ALA A 78 18.95 7.27 -2.06
C ALA A 78 19.30 8.15 -0.86
N LEU A 79 20.22 9.08 -1.06
CA LEU A 79 20.72 9.97 -0.02
C LEU A 79 20.98 11.35 -0.58
N ALA A 80 20.78 12.36 0.26
CA ALA A 80 20.92 13.73 -0.15
C ALA A 80 21.24 14.66 1.01
N GLY A 81 21.85 15.79 0.67
CA GLY A 81 22.08 16.89 1.60
C GLY A 81 22.37 18.19 0.86
N PRO A 82 22.43 19.32 1.57
CA PRO A 82 22.73 20.62 0.98
C PRO A 82 24.07 20.62 0.26
N ALA A 83 24.14 21.29 -0.89
CA ALA A 83 25.37 21.57 -1.63
C ALA A 83 25.46 23.08 -1.87
N GLY A 84 26.37 23.74 -1.15
CA GLY A 84 26.42 25.20 -1.12
C GLY A 84 25.19 25.83 -0.44
N ARG A 85 24.80 27.04 -0.84
CA ARG A 85 23.75 27.81 -0.16
C ARG A 85 22.32 27.37 -0.47
N THR A 86 22.07 26.81 -1.65
CA THR A 86 20.71 26.62 -2.15
C THR A 86 20.48 25.31 -2.90
N GLY A 87 21.57 24.65 -3.32
CA GLY A 87 21.54 23.39 -4.06
C GLY A 87 21.57 22.16 -3.16
N PHE A 88 21.49 20.99 -3.78
CA PHE A 88 21.56 19.69 -3.11
C PHE A 88 22.49 18.74 -3.87
N ALA A 89 23.28 17.98 -3.13
CA ALA A 89 23.96 16.80 -3.66
C ALA A 89 23.10 15.57 -3.36
N VAL A 90 22.96 14.70 -4.35
CA VAL A 90 22.11 13.51 -4.29
C VAL A 90 22.90 12.33 -4.84
N LEU A 91 22.77 11.17 -4.19
CA LEU A 91 23.23 9.88 -4.71
C LEU A 91 22.07 8.89 -4.67
N VAL A 92 21.96 8.07 -5.70
CA VAL A 92 20.94 7.03 -5.86
C VAL A 92 21.61 5.75 -6.31
N SER A 93 21.25 4.61 -5.72
CA SER A 93 21.73 3.28 -6.08
C SER A 93 20.56 2.30 -6.20
N GLY A 94 20.74 1.29 -7.06
CA GLY A 94 19.72 0.28 -7.36
C GLY A 94 18.41 0.88 -7.84
N ASP A 95 17.29 0.30 -7.44
CA ASP A 95 15.96 0.70 -7.92
C ASP A 95 15.40 1.95 -7.20
N ALA A 96 16.21 2.66 -6.42
CA ALA A 96 15.80 3.91 -5.78
C ALA A 96 15.74 5.07 -6.78
N ALA A 97 15.08 6.15 -6.39
CA ALA A 97 14.99 7.37 -7.18
C ALA A 97 15.01 8.62 -6.31
N ALA A 98 15.43 9.73 -6.91
CA ALA A 98 15.35 11.05 -6.33
C ALA A 98 14.73 12.05 -7.31
N ARG A 99 13.91 12.94 -6.76
CA ARG A 99 13.24 14.03 -7.49
C ARG A 99 13.54 15.34 -6.78
N VAL A 100 14.17 16.27 -7.49
CA VAL A 100 14.49 17.60 -6.99
C VAL A 100 13.66 18.62 -7.76
N MET A 101 12.81 19.36 -7.06
CA MET A 101 12.04 20.47 -7.61
C MET A 101 12.74 21.79 -7.27
N LEU A 102 13.12 22.52 -8.31
CA LEU A 102 13.70 23.85 -8.18
C LEU A 102 12.60 24.90 -8.00
N ALA A 103 12.94 26.05 -7.41
CA ALA A 103 11.99 27.14 -7.14
C ALA A 103 11.50 27.84 -8.42
N ASP A 104 12.17 27.62 -9.56
CA ASP A 104 11.74 28.05 -10.89
C ASP A 104 10.78 27.05 -11.57
N GLY A 105 10.42 25.95 -10.90
CA GLY A 105 9.53 24.92 -11.40
C GLY A 105 10.20 23.83 -12.23
N ARG A 106 11.51 23.91 -12.49
CA ARG A 106 12.24 22.81 -13.14
C ARG A 106 12.34 21.60 -12.23
N GLU A 107 12.17 20.43 -12.81
CA GLU A 107 12.28 19.15 -12.12
C GLU A 107 13.52 18.40 -12.59
N VAL A 108 14.36 17.97 -11.66
CA VAL A 108 15.50 17.08 -11.91
C VAL A 108 15.20 15.71 -11.33
N ARG A 109 15.17 14.69 -12.18
CA ARG A 109 15.01 13.29 -11.77
C ARG A 109 16.35 12.57 -11.86
N ILE A 110 16.65 11.76 -10.85
CA ILE A 110 17.85 10.94 -10.75
C ILE A 110 17.36 9.54 -10.37
N GLY A 111 17.53 8.57 -11.26
CA GLY A 111 17.28 7.16 -10.98
C GLY A 111 18.62 6.43 -10.80
N GLY A 112 18.61 5.30 -10.09
CA GLY A 112 19.79 4.43 -10.07
C GLY A 112 19.99 3.75 -11.43
N ASP A 113 21.25 3.48 -11.77
CA ASP A 113 21.62 2.69 -12.94
C ASP A 113 21.62 1.20 -12.55
N PRO A 114 21.14 0.29 -13.41
CA PRO A 114 21.35 -1.16 -13.23
C PRO A 114 22.80 -1.57 -12.93
N HIS A 115 23.78 -0.75 -13.33
CA HIS A 115 25.22 -1.01 -13.20
C HIS A 115 25.92 -0.25 -12.07
N GLY A 116 25.22 0.58 -11.28
CA GLY A 116 25.88 1.29 -10.19
C GLY A 116 25.10 2.45 -9.55
N ALA A 117 25.76 3.11 -8.60
CA ALA A 117 25.25 4.34 -8.00
C ALA A 117 25.46 5.54 -8.95
N ALA A 118 24.45 6.37 -9.07
CA ALA A 118 24.51 7.65 -9.77
C ALA A 118 24.49 8.79 -8.74
N ASP A 119 25.42 9.72 -8.85
CA ASP A 119 25.44 10.94 -8.05
C ASP A 119 25.26 12.19 -8.94
N ARG A 120 24.61 13.20 -8.36
CA ARG A 120 24.38 14.48 -9.04
C ARG A 120 24.28 15.61 -8.04
N VAL A 121 24.96 16.72 -8.36
CA VAL A 121 24.74 18.00 -7.70
C VAL A 121 23.71 18.78 -8.50
N VAL A 122 22.62 19.18 -7.84
CA VAL A 122 21.57 20.03 -8.41
C VAL A 122 21.80 21.45 -7.90
N GLU A 123 22.18 22.33 -8.82
CA GLU A 123 22.44 23.73 -8.53
C GLU A 123 21.17 24.58 -8.58
N GLY A 124 21.15 25.65 -7.79
CA GLY A 124 20.05 26.59 -7.70
C GLY A 124 19.08 26.30 -6.55
N PRO A 125 18.14 27.23 -6.29
CA PRO A 125 17.23 27.14 -5.16
C PRO A 125 16.29 25.94 -5.28
N VAL A 126 16.56 24.91 -4.48
CA VAL A 126 15.67 23.76 -4.34
C VAL A 126 14.46 24.16 -3.50
N ALA A 127 13.26 23.93 -4.04
CA ALA A 127 12.00 24.11 -3.33
C ALA A 127 11.59 22.84 -2.57
N SER A 128 11.81 21.67 -3.18
CA SER A 128 11.60 20.40 -2.50
C SER A 128 12.47 19.29 -3.06
N LEU A 129 12.83 18.35 -2.19
CA LEU A 129 13.52 17.11 -2.49
C LEU A 129 12.60 15.94 -2.12
N GLU A 130 12.57 14.91 -2.95
CA GLU A 130 11.92 13.64 -2.65
C GLU A 130 12.85 12.49 -2.97
N LEU A 131 13.06 11.58 -2.01
CA LEU A 131 13.84 10.37 -2.11
C LEU A 131 12.87 9.18 -1.97
N THR A 132 12.91 8.23 -2.89
CA THR A 132 11.91 7.15 -2.94
C THR A 132 12.53 5.80 -3.27
N LEU A 133 12.03 4.77 -2.60
CA LEU A 133 12.20 3.37 -2.98
C LEU A 133 11.05 2.92 -3.89
N PRO A 134 11.21 1.78 -4.59
CA PRO A 134 10.10 1.16 -5.30
C PRO A 134 8.91 0.89 -4.37
N GLY A 135 7.73 1.37 -4.77
CA GLY A 135 6.51 1.20 -3.98
C GLY A 135 6.34 2.21 -2.83
N ALA A 136 7.16 3.27 -2.78
CA ALA A 136 6.92 4.37 -1.83
C ALA A 136 5.50 4.93 -1.97
N GLY A 137 4.80 5.04 -0.83
CA GLY A 137 3.47 5.63 -0.73
C GLY A 137 3.51 7.16 -0.75
N ARG A 138 2.54 7.83 -0.10
CA ARG A 138 2.53 9.30 0.03
C ARG A 138 3.10 9.73 1.38
N ALA A 139 3.68 10.93 1.44
CA ALA A 139 4.05 11.58 2.69
C ALA A 139 2.80 12.06 3.43
N GLU A 140 2.67 11.70 4.72
CA GLU A 140 1.61 12.21 5.61
C GLU A 140 1.97 13.62 6.09
N PRO A 141 1.16 14.67 5.82
CA PRO A 141 1.48 16.05 6.17
C PRO A 141 1.81 16.30 7.64
N ARG A 142 1.23 15.49 8.54
CA ARG A 142 1.42 15.59 10.00
C ARG A 142 2.68 14.89 10.51
N LEU A 143 3.16 13.86 9.80
CA LEU A 143 4.38 13.14 10.19
C LEU A 143 5.61 13.95 9.79
N ARG A 144 6.42 14.31 10.78
CA ARG A 144 7.67 15.06 10.59
C ARG A 144 8.82 14.26 11.20
N LEU A 145 9.87 14.08 10.42
CA LEU A 145 11.11 13.47 10.89
C LEU A 145 12.12 14.59 11.09
N GLY A 146 12.41 14.93 12.35
CA GLY A 146 13.40 15.96 12.70
C GLY A 146 14.82 15.40 12.68
N SER A 147 15.01 14.26 13.33
CA SER A 147 16.24 13.47 13.34
C SER A 147 15.92 11.99 13.63
N GLY A 148 16.90 11.10 13.48
CA GLY A 148 16.78 9.68 13.77
C GLY A 148 16.30 8.84 12.58
N VAL A 149 16.00 7.57 12.87
CA VAL A 149 15.67 6.53 11.89
C VAL A 149 14.25 6.02 12.14
N THR A 150 13.48 5.84 11.06
CA THR A 150 12.14 5.27 11.08
C THR A 150 11.93 4.32 9.90
N ARG A 151 10.90 3.48 9.97
CA ARG A 151 10.42 2.78 8.76
C ARG A 151 9.75 3.75 7.80
N GLY A 152 9.96 3.52 6.50
CA GLY A 152 9.32 4.26 5.43
C GLY A 152 9.84 3.86 4.05
N GLY A 153 9.03 4.15 3.02
CA GLY A 153 9.39 3.93 1.62
C GLY A 153 10.15 5.10 0.99
N GLY A 154 10.28 6.22 1.68
CA GLY A 154 10.88 7.43 1.13
C GLY A 154 10.90 8.61 2.09
N LEU A 155 11.46 9.73 1.64
CA LEU A 155 11.42 11.00 2.34
C LEU A 155 11.07 12.15 1.39
N ARG A 156 10.14 13.03 1.78
CA ARG A 156 9.89 14.31 1.11
C ARG A 156 10.31 15.45 2.02
N ARG A 157 11.22 16.28 1.54
CA ARG A 157 11.74 17.46 2.23
C ARG A 157 11.32 18.73 1.49
N SER A 158 10.57 19.60 2.16
CA SER A 158 10.28 20.94 1.66
C SER A 158 11.32 21.91 2.20
N VAL A 159 12.06 22.61 1.34
CA VAL A 159 13.04 23.61 1.74
C VAL A 159 12.29 24.93 1.94
N ARG A 160 12.39 25.55 3.12
CA ARG A 160 11.79 26.88 3.30
C ARG A 160 12.59 27.86 2.46
N ARG A 161 11.88 28.63 1.63
CA ARG A 161 12.45 29.83 1.00
C ARG A 161 12.92 30.74 2.14
N PRO A 162 14.13 31.31 2.10
CA PRO A 162 14.48 32.41 2.99
C PRO A 162 13.38 33.47 2.85
N ALA A 163 12.84 33.94 3.98
CA ALA A 163 11.89 35.04 3.98
C ALA A 163 12.62 36.30 3.51
N GLY A 164 12.60 36.56 2.20
CA GLY A 164 12.84 37.86 1.61
C GLY A 164 11.50 38.39 1.11
N ASP A 165 11.03 39.45 1.78
CA ASP A 165 10.00 40.40 1.39
C ASP A 165 8.85 39.89 0.52
N SER A 166 7.85 39.29 1.16
CA SER A 166 6.46 39.48 0.73
C SER A 166 5.51 39.18 1.88
N ALA A 167 5.48 40.11 2.84
CA ALA A 167 4.28 40.33 3.63
C ALA A 167 3.40 41.32 2.86
N ALA A 168 2.09 41.10 2.95
CA ALA A 168 1.00 41.82 2.29
C ALA A 168 0.75 41.46 0.82
N ARG A 169 -0.14 40.49 0.62
CA ARG A 169 -1.43 40.73 -0.05
C ARG A 169 -2.41 39.62 0.32
N ALA A 170 -3.07 39.82 1.46
CA ALA A 170 -4.43 39.38 1.60
C ALA A 170 -5.33 40.43 0.90
N ASP A 171 -6.40 39.93 0.30
CA ASP A 171 -7.54 40.65 -0.28
C ASP A 171 -7.37 41.24 -1.69
N GLN A 172 -7.86 40.47 -2.68
CA GLN A 172 -8.66 41.00 -3.80
C GLN A 172 -9.53 39.89 -4.43
N PRO A 173 -10.78 40.19 -4.86
CA PRO A 173 -11.79 39.20 -5.19
C PRO A 173 -11.62 38.66 -6.61
N ALA A 174 -11.74 37.34 -6.80
CA ALA A 174 -11.77 36.73 -8.13
C ALA A 174 -13.14 36.96 -8.79
N ALA A 175 -13.31 38.11 -9.45
CA ALA A 175 -14.29 38.28 -10.50
C ALA A 175 -13.65 37.84 -11.83
N GLY A 176 -14.03 36.67 -12.33
CA GLY A 176 -13.58 36.14 -13.61
C GLY A 176 -14.13 34.74 -13.84
N GLY A 177 -15.30 34.64 -14.47
CA GLY A 177 -15.93 33.37 -14.82
C GLY A 177 -15.08 32.52 -15.79
N PRO A 178 -15.37 31.22 -15.92
CA PRO A 178 -14.61 30.33 -16.79
C PRO A 178 -14.77 30.75 -18.25
N ARG A 179 -13.64 31.02 -18.91
CA ARG A 179 -13.59 31.32 -20.34
C ARG A 179 -13.70 30.00 -21.11
N ALA A 180 -14.78 29.85 -21.88
CA ALA A 180 -15.00 28.70 -22.75
C ALA A 180 -13.94 28.65 -23.87
N VAL A 181 -13.33 27.48 -24.07
CA VAL A 181 -12.46 27.19 -25.22
C VAL A 181 -13.36 26.74 -26.38
N ALA A 182 -13.16 27.32 -27.56
CA ALA A 182 -13.99 27.06 -28.73
C ALA A 182 -13.80 25.63 -29.30
N PRO A 183 -14.83 25.02 -29.91
CA PRO A 183 -14.87 23.58 -30.21
C PRO A 183 -13.89 23.10 -31.31
N GLU A 184 -13.26 24.02 -32.04
CA GLU A 184 -12.51 23.69 -33.25
C GLU A 184 -11.05 23.29 -32.98
N GLN A 185 -10.49 23.61 -31.81
CA GLN A 185 -9.12 23.21 -31.43
C GLN A 185 -9.04 21.78 -30.86
N LEU A 186 -10.18 21.13 -30.58
CA LEU A 186 -10.23 19.77 -30.05
C LEU A 186 -10.07 18.70 -31.13
N ARG A 187 -10.28 19.04 -32.41
CA ARG A 187 -10.27 18.07 -33.51
C ARG A 187 -8.89 17.75 -34.08
N THR A 188 -7.91 18.65 -33.96
CA THR A 188 -6.56 18.42 -34.52
C THR A 188 -5.63 17.62 -33.59
N MET A 189 -6.06 17.33 -32.35
CA MET A 189 -5.28 16.49 -31.40
C MET A 189 -5.75 15.04 -31.33
N LEU A 190 -6.75 14.64 -32.13
CA LEU A 190 -7.38 13.32 -32.05
C LEU A 190 -6.88 12.29 -33.07
N ASP A 191 -6.00 12.66 -34.02
CA ASP A 191 -5.63 11.76 -35.14
C ASP A 191 -4.16 11.31 -35.23
N GLU A 192 -3.27 11.66 -34.30
CA GLU A 192 -1.87 11.16 -34.30
C GLU A 192 -1.36 10.69 -32.93
N ALA A 193 -2.07 9.75 -32.32
CA ALA A 193 -1.53 8.92 -31.24
C ALA A 193 -1.61 7.44 -31.62
N ALA A 194 -0.56 6.96 -32.29
CA ALA A 194 -0.31 5.53 -32.45
C ALA A 194 -0.30 4.83 -31.08
N PRO A 195 -0.75 3.57 -30.98
CA PRO A 195 -1.04 2.93 -29.70
C PRO A 195 0.26 2.60 -28.97
N GLN A 196 0.65 3.45 -28.01
CA GLN A 196 1.68 3.10 -27.06
C GLN A 196 1.08 2.09 -26.08
N GLU A 197 1.57 0.84 -26.15
CA GLU A 197 1.26 -0.20 -25.18
C GLU A 197 1.44 0.36 -23.77
N ARG A 198 0.33 0.49 -23.04
CA ARG A 198 0.30 0.87 -21.64
C ARG A 198 1.02 -0.22 -20.86
N VAL A 199 2.29 -0.01 -20.54
CA VAL A 199 3.01 -0.89 -19.62
C VAL A 199 2.39 -0.71 -18.23
N SER A 200 1.48 -1.63 -17.91
CA SER A 200 0.83 -1.74 -16.61
C SER A 200 1.87 -1.97 -15.53
N LEU A 201 2.12 -0.95 -14.69
CA LEU A 201 2.96 -1.03 -13.49
C LEU A 201 2.27 -1.76 -12.31
N ILE A 202 1.23 -2.54 -12.60
CA ILE A 202 0.74 -3.54 -11.67
C ILE A 202 1.84 -4.60 -11.59
N ARG A 203 2.54 -4.72 -10.44
CA ARG A 203 3.11 -6.02 -10.06
C ARG A 203 2.01 -7.02 -10.38
N LYS A 204 2.21 -7.92 -11.35
CA LYS A 204 1.28 -9.02 -11.59
C LYS A 204 1.08 -9.66 -10.22
N GLN A 205 -0.01 -9.30 -9.53
CA GLN A 205 -0.65 -10.21 -8.62
C GLN A 205 -0.73 -11.51 -9.42
N PRO A 206 -0.32 -12.66 -8.87
CA PRO A 206 -0.52 -13.94 -9.57
C PRO A 206 -1.94 -13.88 -10.09
N LYS A 207 -2.13 -13.90 -11.43
CA LYS A 207 -3.36 -13.46 -12.10
C LYS A 207 -4.55 -13.90 -11.25
N ARG A 208 -5.08 -13.01 -10.40
CA ARG A 208 -6.30 -13.31 -9.67
C ARG A 208 -7.31 -13.49 -10.78
N ARG A 209 -8.09 -14.57 -10.71
CA ARG A 209 -9.18 -14.80 -11.65
C ARG A 209 -9.95 -13.48 -11.82
N PRO A 210 -10.51 -13.20 -13.02
CA PRO A 210 -11.48 -12.12 -13.15
C PRO A 210 -12.46 -12.26 -11.99
N GLY A 211 -12.65 -11.19 -11.22
CA GLY A 211 -13.29 -11.26 -9.89
C GLY A 211 -14.66 -11.92 -9.93
N GLY A 212 -15.19 -12.19 -8.74
CA GLY A 212 -16.50 -12.81 -8.57
C GLY A 212 -17.62 -12.05 -9.30
N PRO A 213 -18.86 -12.57 -9.26
CA PRO A 213 -19.99 -12.03 -10.01
C PRO A 213 -20.13 -10.50 -9.87
N PRO A 214 -20.63 -9.79 -10.89
CA PRO A 214 -20.70 -8.33 -10.87
C PRO A 214 -21.67 -7.82 -9.81
N VAL A 215 -21.14 -7.16 -8.78
CA VAL A 215 -21.89 -6.57 -7.66
C VAL A 215 -21.94 -5.05 -7.81
N LEU A 216 -22.90 -4.40 -7.16
CA LEU A 216 -22.92 -2.94 -7.11
C LEU A 216 -21.87 -2.45 -6.11
N GLY A 217 -20.97 -1.58 -6.54
CA GLY A 217 -19.93 -1.04 -5.68
C GLY A 217 -19.51 0.36 -6.08
N VAL A 218 -18.51 0.87 -5.38
CA VAL A 218 -17.98 2.23 -5.56
C VAL A 218 -16.46 2.18 -5.64
N ASN A 219 -15.87 3.12 -6.38
CA ASN A 219 -14.42 3.24 -6.44
C ASN A 219 -13.92 4.24 -5.40
N CYS A 220 -12.80 3.90 -4.76
CA CYS A 220 -12.03 4.89 -4.02
C CYS A 220 -11.32 5.85 -4.99
N LYS A 221 -10.70 6.91 -4.46
CA LYS A 221 -9.95 7.89 -5.27
C LYS A 221 -8.80 7.26 -6.11
N ASN A 222 -8.31 6.08 -5.70
CA ASN A 222 -7.29 5.32 -6.42
C ASN A 222 -7.89 4.20 -7.29
N GLU A 223 -9.20 4.25 -7.59
CA GLU A 223 -9.90 3.32 -8.49
C GLU A 223 -9.98 1.87 -8.00
N HIS A 224 -9.82 1.63 -6.70
CA HIS A 224 -10.13 0.31 -6.13
C HIS A 224 -11.63 0.18 -5.89
N PHE A 225 -12.20 -0.95 -6.29
CA PHE A 225 -13.60 -1.28 -6.13
C PHE A 225 -13.91 -1.75 -4.70
N ASN A 226 -14.92 -1.15 -4.06
CA ASN A 226 -15.26 -1.35 -2.66
C ASN A 226 -16.78 -1.48 -2.44
N ASP A 227 -17.14 -2.05 -1.28
CA ASP A 227 -18.51 -2.01 -0.74
C ASP A 227 -18.96 -0.54 -0.61
N PRO A 228 -20.13 -0.15 -1.12
CA PRO A 228 -20.67 1.20 -0.96
C PRO A 228 -20.78 1.66 0.50
N ARG A 229 -20.90 0.71 1.43
CA ARG A 229 -21.01 0.96 2.88
C ARG A 229 -19.65 1.08 3.56
N ALA A 230 -18.55 0.71 2.89
CA ALA A 230 -17.24 0.71 3.53
C ALA A 230 -16.78 2.14 3.87
N HIS A 231 -16.39 2.37 5.12
CA HIS A 231 -15.85 3.66 5.55
C HIS A 231 -14.45 3.94 5.00
N TYR A 232 -13.69 2.89 4.70
CA TYR A 232 -12.33 2.95 4.17
C TYR A 232 -12.15 1.95 3.04
N CYS A 233 -11.35 2.32 2.05
CA CYS A 233 -10.96 1.41 0.97
C CYS A 233 -10.24 0.18 1.54
N ALA A 234 -10.74 -1.02 1.25
CA ALA A 234 -10.16 -2.28 1.70
C ALA A 234 -8.73 -2.51 1.17
N VAL A 235 -8.42 -1.95 0.00
CA VAL A 235 -7.11 -2.08 -0.64
C VAL A 235 -6.09 -1.04 -0.15
N CYS A 236 -6.44 0.25 -0.10
CA CYS A 236 -5.49 1.34 0.17
C CYS A 236 -5.80 2.19 1.40
N GLY A 237 -6.83 1.86 2.19
CA GLY A 237 -7.15 2.49 3.47
C GLY A 237 -7.68 3.93 3.40
N ILE A 238 -7.86 4.50 2.22
CA ILE A 238 -8.38 5.86 2.05
C ILE A 238 -9.85 5.92 2.49
N SER A 239 -10.20 6.96 3.25
CA SER A 239 -11.58 7.21 3.67
C SER A 239 -12.51 7.44 2.47
N MET A 240 -13.68 6.81 2.52
CA MET A 240 -14.71 6.87 1.48
C MET A 240 -15.82 7.87 1.81
N LEU A 241 -15.93 8.30 3.07
CA LEU A 241 -17.05 9.11 3.61
C LEU A 241 -17.18 10.52 3.02
N GLN A 242 -16.13 11.06 2.38
CA GLN A 242 -16.10 12.42 1.82
C GLN A 242 -16.01 12.44 0.28
N LEU A 243 -16.12 11.28 -0.37
CA LEU A 243 -16.09 11.18 -1.83
C LEU A 243 -17.53 11.19 -2.35
N THR A 244 -17.78 11.87 -3.47
CA THR A 244 -18.99 11.63 -4.26
C THR A 244 -18.85 10.26 -4.91
N LEU A 245 -19.41 9.25 -4.25
CA LEU A 245 -19.33 7.86 -4.69
C LEU A 245 -20.36 7.66 -5.81
N LEU A 246 -19.87 7.40 -7.04
CA LEU A 246 -20.71 7.00 -8.17
C LEU A 246 -20.81 5.47 -8.18
N PRO A 247 -21.97 4.88 -7.83
CA PRO A 247 -22.11 3.43 -7.82
C PRO A 247 -22.10 2.87 -9.24
N PHE A 248 -21.40 1.76 -9.45
CA PHE A 248 -21.40 1.02 -10.70
C PHE A 248 -21.24 -0.48 -10.43
N ARG A 249 -21.60 -1.33 -11.42
CA ARG A 249 -21.41 -2.78 -11.28
C ARG A 249 -19.99 -3.16 -11.71
N GLY A 250 -19.28 -3.86 -10.84
CA GLY A 250 -17.91 -4.29 -11.06
C GLY A 250 -17.67 -5.71 -10.53
N PRO A 251 -16.58 -6.37 -10.96
CA PRO A 251 -16.27 -7.71 -10.49
C PRO A 251 -16.02 -7.68 -8.98
N ARG A 252 -16.67 -8.58 -8.25
CA ARG A 252 -16.56 -8.61 -6.79
C ARG A 252 -15.14 -9.02 -6.38
N PRO A 253 -14.45 -8.24 -5.53
CA PRO A 253 -13.17 -8.65 -4.97
C PRO A 253 -13.38 -9.73 -3.90
N PRO A 254 -12.33 -10.46 -3.51
CA PRO A 254 -12.44 -11.40 -2.40
C PRO A 254 -12.93 -10.70 -1.13
N LEU A 255 -13.91 -11.30 -0.45
CA LEU A 255 -14.63 -10.68 0.67
C LEU A 255 -13.91 -10.84 2.03
N GLY A 256 -12.87 -11.67 2.06
CA GLY A 256 -12.03 -11.93 3.22
C GLY A 256 -11.31 -13.28 3.09
N VAL A 257 -10.90 -13.82 4.23
CA VAL A 257 -10.28 -15.14 4.34
C VAL A 257 -10.92 -15.95 5.46
N LEU A 258 -11.01 -17.26 5.29
CA LEU A 258 -11.29 -18.21 6.37
C LEU A 258 -9.95 -18.78 6.87
N LEU A 259 -9.72 -18.68 8.17
CA LEU A 259 -8.59 -19.28 8.86
C LEU A 259 -9.08 -20.52 9.60
N LEU A 260 -8.67 -21.70 9.14
CA LEU A 260 -9.03 -22.97 9.79
C LEU A 260 -8.11 -23.22 10.99
N ASP A 261 -8.60 -24.02 11.93
CA ASP A 261 -7.86 -24.45 13.12
C ASP A 261 -6.61 -25.29 12.83
N ASP A 262 -6.50 -25.89 11.65
CA ASP A 262 -5.29 -26.58 11.16
C ASP A 262 -4.27 -25.64 10.50
N GLY A 263 -4.54 -24.33 10.49
CA GLY A 263 -3.70 -23.30 9.89
C GLY A 263 -3.94 -23.07 8.39
N GLN A 264 -4.82 -23.84 7.75
CA GLN A 264 -5.19 -23.59 6.35
C GLN A 264 -5.89 -22.23 6.22
N THR A 265 -5.51 -21.47 5.20
CA THR A 265 -6.12 -20.17 4.86
C THR A 265 -6.83 -20.27 3.52
N VAL A 266 -8.12 -19.95 3.50
CA VAL A 266 -8.97 -20.05 2.30
C VAL A 266 -9.49 -18.66 1.92
N PRO A 267 -9.11 -18.11 0.75
CA PRO A 267 -9.68 -16.84 0.29
C PRO A 267 -11.15 -17.00 -0.11
N LEU A 268 -11.99 -16.04 0.29
CA LEU A 268 -13.41 -16.00 -0.05
C LEU A 268 -13.64 -15.26 -1.36
N GLU A 269 -13.29 -15.91 -2.47
CA GLU A 269 -13.58 -15.42 -3.83
C GLU A 269 -14.97 -15.91 -4.31
N ASP A 270 -15.27 -17.17 -3.98
CA ASP A 270 -16.49 -17.91 -4.31
C ASP A 270 -17.05 -18.62 -3.05
N ASP A 271 -18.28 -19.11 -3.14
CA ASP A 271 -18.91 -19.89 -2.07
C ASP A 271 -18.05 -21.10 -1.68
N GLN A 272 -17.99 -21.42 -0.38
CA GLN A 272 -17.22 -22.54 0.16
C GLN A 272 -18.15 -23.57 0.80
N LEU A 273 -18.17 -24.78 0.26
CA LEU A 273 -18.94 -25.88 0.84
C LEU A 273 -18.06 -26.67 1.82
N ILE A 274 -18.42 -26.62 3.10
CA ILE A 274 -17.70 -27.29 4.17
C ILE A 274 -18.31 -28.66 4.42
N GLY A 275 -17.46 -29.67 4.51
CA GLY A 275 -17.86 -31.00 4.95
C GLY A 275 -16.73 -32.01 4.90
N ARG A 276 -17.01 -33.23 5.34
CA ARG A 276 -16.03 -34.32 5.31
C ARG A 276 -15.81 -34.89 3.91
N LEU A 277 -16.84 -34.87 3.06
CA LEU A 277 -16.81 -35.35 1.67
C LEU A 277 -17.58 -34.38 0.73
N PRO A 278 -17.16 -33.10 0.62
CA PRO A 278 -17.95 -32.07 -0.06
C PRO A 278 -17.92 -32.20 -1.59
N ASP A 279 -16.93 -32.93 -2.14
CA ASP A 279 -16.64 -33.02 -3.58
C ASP A 279 -17.80 -33.53 -4.44
N ARG A 280 -18.71 -34.32 -3.85
CA ARG A 280 -19.85 -34.94 -4.54
C ARG A 280 -21.18 -34.21 -4.35
N ALA A 281 -21.18 -33.10 -3.62
CA ALA A 281 -22.39 -32.36 -3.34
C ALA A 281 -22.84 -31.56 -4.59
N PRO A 282 -24.16 -31.39 -4.82
CA PRO A 282 -24.69 -30.66 -5.97
C PRO A 282 -24.10 -29.25 -6.14
N GLU A 283 -23.85 -28.53 -5.05
CA GLU A 283 -23.26 -27.20 -5.07
C GLU A 283 -21.86 -27.18 -5.70
N VAL A 284 -21.07 -28.23 -5.48
CA VAL A 284 -19.73 -28.37 -6.03
C VAL A 284 -19.78 -28.91 -7.46
N THR A 285 -20.60 -29.95 -7.72
CA THR A 285 -20.70 -30.54 -9.06
C THR A 285 -21.29 -29.57 -10.08
N ASP A 286 -22.18 -28.69 -9.65
CA ASP A 286 -22.79 -27.67 -10.50
C ASP A 286 -21.91 -26.41 -10.63
N GLY A 287 -20.73 -26.39 -10.00
CA GLY A 287 -19.79 -25.27 -10.04
C GLY A 287 -20.24 -24.02 -9.27
N ARG A 288 -21.20 -24.15 -8.34
CA ARG A 288 -21.71 -23.03 -7.53
C ARG A 288 -20.87 -22.76 -6.27
N ALA A 289 -20.14 -23.75 -5.78
CA ALA A 289 -19.28 -23.64 -4.60
C ALA A 289 -17.97 -24.44 -4.78
N HIS A 290 -16.91 -23.99 -4.11
CA HIS A 290 -15.66 -24.75 -4.01
C HIS A 290 -15.69 -25.68 -2.79
N PRO A 291 -15.17 -26.92 -2.91
CA PRO A 291 -15.14 -27.86 -1.80
C PRO A 291 -14.08 -27.45 -0.77
N LEU A 292 -14.50 -27.34 0.49
CA LEU A 292 -13.62 -27.17 1.65
C LEU A 292 -13.73 -28.39 2.55
N ARG A 293 -12.80 -29.34 2.35
CA ARG A 293 -12.77 -30.58 3.12
C ARG A 293 -12.34 -30.31 4.56
N MET A 294 -13.18 -30.70 5.50
CA MET A 294 -12.93 -30.62 6.94
C MET A 294 -13.40 -31.91 7.62
N ALA A 295 -12.52 -32.54 8.39
CA ALA A 295 -12.79 -33.80 9.08
C ALA A 295 -12.17 -33.78 10.48
N ASP A 296 -12.72 -34.56 11.38
CA ASP A 296 -12.22 -34.78 12.73
C ASP A 296 -12.17 -36.29 13.04
N ALA A 297 -11.49 -36.65 14.14
CA ALA A 297 -11.32 -38.05 14.53
C ALA A 297 -12.66 -38.70 14.93
N GLU A 298 -13.58 -37.88 15.45
CA GLU A 298 -14.91 -38.26 15.91
C GLU A 298 -15.93 -38.38 14.76
N GLU A 299 -15.52 -38.11 13.52
CA GLU A 299 -16.39 -38.01 12.34
C GLU A 299 -17.65 -37.15 12.56
N SER A 300 -17.54 -36.11 13.39
CA SER A 300 -18.67 -35.28 13.76
C SER A 300 -19.12 -34.36 12.61
N ILE A 301 -18.25 -34.17 11.61
CA ILE A 301 -18.55 -33.37 10.43
C ILE A 301 -19.27 -34.20 9.36
N SER A 302 -20.43 -33.69 8.97
CA SER A 302 -21.28 -34.28 7.93
C SER A 302 -20.61 -34.18 6.55
N ARG A 303 -20.98 -35.08 5.63
CA ARG A 303 -20.41 -35.09 4.26
C ARG A 303 -20.59 -33.75 3.54
N ARG A 304 -21.80 -33.19 3.67
CA ARG A 304 -22.23 -31.84 3.31
C ARG A 304 -22.73 -31.21 4.61
N HIS A 305 -22.03 -30.21 5.17
CA HIS A 305 -22.28 -29.75 6.54
C HIS A 305 -22.72 -28.29 6.61
N ALA A 306 -21.92 -27.37 6.09
CA ALA A 306 -22.23 -25.94 6.09
C ALA A 306 -21.79 -25.29 4.78
N LEU A 307 -22.46 -24.20 4.40
CA LEU A 307 -22.11 -23.38 3.25
C LEU A 307 -21.71 -22.00 3.73
N VAL A 308 -20.51 -21.54 3.38
CA VAL A 308 -20.17 -20.12 3.41
C VAL A 308 -20.56 -19.54 2.05
N ARG A 309 -21.64 -18.77 2.03
CA ARG A 309 -22.22 -18.15 0.84
C ARG A 309 -21.82 -16.69 0.76
N LEU A 310 -21.42 -16.26 -0.42
CA LEU A 310 -21.04 -14.87 -0.69
C LEU A 310 -22.16 -14.21 -1.50
N GLU A 311 -22.97 -13.39 -0.84
CA GLU A 311 -24.12 -12.71 -1.44
C GLU A 311 -23.83 -11.22 -1.53
N GLU A 312 -23.74 -10.67 -2.73
CA GLU A 312 -23.22 -9.31 -2.97
C GLU A 312 -21.92 -9.06 -2.18
N TRP A 313 -21.96 -8.22 -1.14
CA TRP A 313 -20.84 -7.93 -0.25
C TRP A 313 -20.91 -8.67 1.10
N GLN A 314 -21.99 -9.37 1.38
CA GLN A 314 -22.20 -10.10 2.62
C GLN A 314 -21.55 -11.48 2.55
N VAL A 315 -21.04 -11.93 3.70
CA VAL A 315 -20.52 -13.29 3.88
C VAL A 315 -21.47 -13.98 4.85
N ASN A 316 -22.23 -14.95 4.37
CA ASN A 316 -23.20 -15.67 5.17
C ASN A 316 -22.72 -17.09 5.43
N VAL A 317 -23.00 -17.62 6.61
CA VAL A 317 -22.87 -19.05 6.91
C VAL A 317 -24.27 -19.67 7.04
N VAL A 318 -24.44 -20.85 6.45
CA VAL A 318 -25.69 -21.62 6.47
C VAL A 318 -25.37 -23.04 6.93
N ASP A 319 -26.02 -23.52 7.97
CA ASP A 319 -26.01 -24.95 8.31
C ASP A 319 -26.92 -25.71 7.34
N LEU A 320 -26.42 -26.77 6.72
CA LEU A 320 -27.10 -27.48 5.64
C LEU A 320 -27.89 -28.71 6.13
N GLY A 321 -28.43 -28.64 7.35
CA GLY A 321 -29.10 -29.75 8.01
C GLY A 321 -28.09 -30.77 8.56
N SER A 322 -27.01 -30.29 9.17
CA SER A 322 -25.95 -31.15 9.65
C SER A 322 -26.34 -31.91 10.93
N ALA A 323 -25.75 -33.09 11.14
CA ALA A 323 -26.10 -33.94 12.28
C ALA A 323 -25.72 -33.31 13.64
N ASN A 324 -24.53 -32.72 13.71
CA ASN A 324 -23.99 -32.12 14.95
C ASN A 324 -24.17 -30.59 15.01
N GLY A 325 -24.66 -29.97 13.95
CA GLY A 325 -24.91 -28.53 13.86
C GLY A 325 -23.65 -27.70 13.59
N THR A 326 -23.93 -26.46 13.20
CA THR A 326 -22.96 -25.38 13.08
C THR A 326 -23.26 -24.32 14.14
N ALA A 327 -22.24 -23.74 14.76
CA ALA A 327 -22.40 -22.67 15.74
C ALA A 327 -21.45 -21.51 15.46
N VAL A 328 -21.85 -20.29 15.79
CA VAL A 328 -21.08 -19.07 15.55
C VAL A 328 -20.87 -18.31 16.84
N ARG A 329 -19.66 -17.77 17.00
CA ARG A 329 -19.29 -16.84 18.07
C ARG A 329 -18.84 -15.54 17.42
N GLY A 330 -19.52 -14.44 17.73
CA GLY A 330 -19.21 -13.12 17.21
C GLY A 330 -17.85 -12.59 17.70
N PRO A 331 -17.32 -11.53 17.08
CA PRO A 331 -16.08 -10.90 17.51
C PRO A 331 -16.23 -10.31 18.93
N GLY A 332 -15.41 -10.79 19.87
CA GLY A 332 -15.45 -10.35 21.27
C GLY A 332 -16.49 -11.06 22.14
N GLU A 333 -17.33 -11.93 21.56
CA GLU A 333 -18.25 -12.77 22.31
C GLU A 333 -17.52 -14.00 22.87
N THR A 334 -18.02 -14.54 23.97
CA THR A 334 -17.47 -15.73 24.64
C THR A 334 -18.21 -17.01 24.26
N GLU A 335 -19.52 -16.93 24.00
CA GLU A 335 -20.39 -18.08 23.78
C GLU A 335 -20.62 -18.36 22.30
N PHE A 336 -20.80 -19.64 21.96
CA PHE A 336 -21.21 -20.07 20.64
C PHE A 336 -22.73 -20.19 20.57
N VAL A 337 -23.34 -19.49 19.62
CA VAL A 337 -24.77 -19.58 19.31
C VAL A 337 -24.96 -20.56 18.16
N ARG A 338 -25.79 -21.59 18.37
CA ARG A 338 -26.09 -22.59 17.34
C ARG A 338 -26.97 -21.99 16.25
N LEU A 339 -26.62 -22.25 15.00
CA LEU A 339 -27.43 -21.86 13.84
C LEU A 339 -28.65 -22.78 13.71
N ALA A 340 -29.79 -22.20 13.33
CA ALA A 340 -30.89 -22.98 12.82
C ALA A 340 -30.52 -23.54 11.43
N PRO A 341 -30.89 -24.79 11.11
CA PRO A 341 -30.72 -25.33 9.76
C PRO A 341 -31.33 -24.44 8.68
N ASP A 342 -30.64 -24.31 7.56
CA ASP A 342 -31.00 -23.54 6.37
C ASP A 342 -31.22 -22.03 6.60
N ALA A 343 -30.96 -21.52 7.81
CA ALA A 343 -31.04 -20.10 8.14
C ALA A 343 -29.66 -19.43 7.92
N PRO A 344 -29.55 -18.45 7.01
CA PRO A 344 -28.31 -17.71 6.82
C PRO A 344 -28.02 -16.78 8.00
N LEU A 345 -26.77 -16.76 8.46
CA LEU A 345 -26.25 -15.77 9.40
C LEU A 345 -25.08 -15.01 8.77
N GLU A 346 -25.14 -13.68 8.76
CA GLU A 346 -24.03 -12.83 8.30
C GLU A 346 -22.85 -12.91 9.28
N LEU A 347 -21.67 -13.21 8.76
CA LEU A 347 -20.43 -13.27 9.50
C LEU A 347 -19.80 -11.88 9.59
N ALA A 348 -19.69 -11.35 10.80
CA ALA A 348 -18.86 -10.18 11.08
C ALA A 348 -17.36 -10.55 11.04
N PRO A 349 -16.47 -9.67 10.55
CA PRO A 349 -15.03 -9.90 10.63
C PRO A 349 -14.57 -10.19 12.06
N GLY A 350 -13.76 -11.22 12.22
CA GLY A 350 -13.29 -11.76 13.50
C GLY A 350 -14.18 -12.85 14.10
N ALA A 351 -15.39 -13.10 13.55
CA ALA A 351 -16.27 -14.18 14.01
C ALA A 351 -15.64 -15.56 13.83
N THR A 352 -15.91 -16.47 14.77
CA THR A 352 -15.48 -17.87 14.73
C THR A 352 -16.69 -18.76 14.48
N VAL A 353 -16.61 -19.65 13.50
CA VAL A 353 -17.60 -20.69 13.22
C VAL A 353 -17.05 -22.03 13.69
N ARG A 354 -17.84 -22.75 14.49
CA ARG A 354 -17.60 -24.14 14.86
C ARG A 354 -18.46 -25.05 14.00
N VAL A 355 -17.83 -26.08 13.45
CA VAL A 355 -18.41 -27.04 12.51
C VAL A 355 -18.32 -28.41 13.17
N GLY A 356 -19.48 -29.07 13.39
CA GLY A 356 -19.53 -30.27 14.20
C GLY A 356 -19.22 -30.00 15.68
N LEU A 357 -18.48 -30.90 16.32
CA LEU A 357 -18.21 -30.84 17.75
C LEU A 357 -17.03 -29.94 18.12
N ALA A 358 -15.96 -29.93 17.32
CA ALA A 358 -14.68 -29.33 17.73
C ALA A 358 -14.00 -28.47 16.67
N ARG A 359 -14.15 -28.76 15.37
CA ARG A 359 -13.42 -28.03 14.34
C ARG A 359 -13.91 -26.59 14.23
N THR A 360 -12.98 -25.67 14.04
CA THR A 360 -13.31 -24.24 13.91
C THR A 360 -12.67 -23.59 12.71
N LEU A 361 -13.31 -22.53 12.23
CA LEU A 361 -12.76 -21.59 11.29
C LEU A 361 -13.06 -20.16 11.75
N ARG A 362 -12.19 -19.22 11.42
CA ARG A 362 -12.36 -17.80 11.74
C ARG A 362 -12.43 -16.98 10.47
N PHE A 363 -13.43 -16.12 10.37
CA PHE A 363 -13.57 -15.21 9.24
C PHE A 363 -12.81 -13.91 9.52
N GLU A 364 -11.92 -13.52 8.61
CA GLU A 364 -11.19 -12.26 8.67
C GLU A 364 -11.45 -11.41 7.42
N SER A 365 -11.63 -10.11 7.61
CA SER A 365 -11.81 -9.16 6.52
C SER A 365 -11.18 -7.81 6.86
N ASN A 366 -10.55 -7.19 5.87
CA ASN A 366 -10.05 -5.82 5.97
C ASN A 366 -11.14 -4.77 5.70
N ARG A 367 -12.37 -5.19 5.37
CA ARG A 367 -13.52 -4.33 5.15
C ARG A 367 -14.08 -3.88 6.50
N LYS A 368 -14.06 -2.58 6.75
CA LYS A 368 -14.74 -1.95 7.87
C LYS A 368 -16.00 -1.27 7.36
N ILE A 369 -17.14 -1.84 7.72
CA ILE A 369 -18.49 -1.39 7.37
C ILE A 369 -19.11 -0.75 8.60
#